data_AF-A0A8J2P4Z8-F1
#
_entry.id   AF-A0A8J2P4Z8-F1
#
_cell.length_a   1.000
_cell.length_b   1.000
_cell.length_c   1.000
_cell.angle_alpha   90.00
_cell.angle_beta   90.00
_cell.angle_gamma   90.00
#
_symmetry.space_group_name_H-M   'P 1'
#
loop_
_entity.id
_entity.type
_entity.pdbx_description
1 polymer ?
#
loop_
_entity_poly.entity_id
_entity_poly.type
_entity_poly.pdbx_seq_one_letter_code
_entity_poly.pdbx_strand_id
1 'polypeptide(L)'
;MRQDQKLLCKYFIGFSFTDKEEGYARNTEEESAEVYEALSQFFTLFPDYAKNDFYLAGELGVADHAPRIVSVIHDNNEKGPKVKINLKGMMFGSPIFIMPVQLHFGKYFYNMGLIDEEQRDMISAEEEKVLALIKEKKLKEAHD
;
A
#
# COMPACT_ATOMS: atom_id res chain seq x y z
N MET A 1 -23.85 -18.53 6.21
CA MET A 1 -23.25 -17.29 5.65
C MET A 1 -21.77 -17.31 6.03
N ARG A 2 -20.90 -17.16 5.03
CA ARG A 2 -19.51 -17.65 4.96
C ARG A 2 -18.62 -17.23 6.14
N GLN A 3 -17.98 -18.21 6.77
CA GLN A 3 -17.21 -18.09 8.02
C GLN A 3 -15.68 -18.16 7.79
N ASP A 4 -15.21 -17.95 6.56
CA ASP A 4 -13.79 -18.04 6.23
C ASP A 4 -13.26 -16.68 5.74
N GLN A 5 -13.19 -15.71 6.65
CA GLN A 5 -12.30 -14.56 6.47
C GLN A 5 -10.86 -15.03 6.70
N LYS A 6 -10.25 -15.62 5.68
CA LYS A 6 -8.79 -15.64 5.54
C LYS A 6 -8.34 -14.18 5.37
N LEU A 7 -7.93 -13.56 6.47
CA LEU A 7 -7.21 -12.29 6.50
C LEU A 7 -5.91 -12.42 5.67
N LEU A 8 -5.76 -11.55 4.67
CA LEU A 8 -4.53 -10.86 4.23
C LEU A 8 -4.77 -10.31 2.81
N CYS A 9 -4.40 -9.05 2.59
CA CYS A 9 -4.85 -8.11 1.57
C CYS A 9 -5.14 -8.68 0.16
N LYS A 10 -6.30 -8.28 -0.39
CA LYS A 10 -6.70 -8.45 -1.80
C LYS A 10 -7.06 -7.06 -2.32
N TYR A 11 -6.26 -6.38 -3.13
CA TYR A 11 -6.67 -5.08 -3.73
C TYR A 11 -6.97 -5.31 -5.21
N PHE A 12 -8.02 -4.76 -5.86
CA PHE A 12 -8.96 -3.66 -5.58
C PHE A 12 -10.33 -4.09 -5.01
N ILE A 13 -10.70 -3.64 -3.82
CA ILE A 13 -11.88 -4.18 -3.11
C ILE A 13 -13.17 -3.41 -3.45
N GLY A 14 -14.19 -4.16 -3.85
CA GLY A 14 -15.50 -3.67 -4.28
C GLY A 14 -16.08 -4.67 -5.29
N PHE A 15 -16.16 -4.25 -6.55
CA PHE A 15 -16.70 -5.08 -7.64
C PHE A 15 -15.65 -5.93 -8.39
N SER A 16 -14.36 -5.85 -8.05
CA SER A 16 -13.34 -6.69 -8.68
C SER A 16 -13.38 -8.11 -8.09
N PHE A 17 -13.38 -9.14 -8.95
CA PHE A 17 -13.46 -10.54 -8.51
C PHE A 17 -12.69 -11.47 -9.46
N THR A 18 -12.40 -12.67 -8.97
CA THR A 18 -11.86 -13.80 -9.75
C THR A 18 -12.51 -15.10 -9.26
N ASP A 19 -12.76 -16.02 -10.19
CA ASP A 19 -13.28 -17.36 -9.90
C ASP A 19 -12.19 -18.37 -9.53
N LYS A 20 -10.91 -17.96 -9.62
CA LYS A 20 -9.74 -18.81 -9.36
C LYS A 20 -8.97 -18.32 -8.16
N GLU A 21 -8.54 -19.24 -7.30
CA GLU A 21 -7.74 -18.90 -6.11
C GLU A 21 -6.37 -18.34 -6.50
N GLU A 22 -5.85 -18.72 -7.66
CA GLU A 22 -4.59 -18.19 -8.21
C GLU A 22 -4.69 -16.78 -8.76
N GLY A 23 -5.90 -16.28 -9.01
CA GLY A 23 -6.10 -14.90 -9.47
C GLY A 23 -6.12 -13.87 -8.34
N TYR A 24 -5.81 -14.27 -7.10
CA TYR A 24 -5.58 -13.33 -6.01
C TYR A 24 -4.08 -13.09 -5.89
N ALA A 25 -3.66 -11.83 -6.04
CA ALA A 25 -2.32 -11.40 -5.68
C ALA A 25 -2.00 -11.77 -4.22
N ARG A 26 -0.81 -12.35 -4.01
CA ARG A 26 -0.36 -12.84 -2.70
C ARG A 26 0.72 -11.96 -2.06
N ASN A 27 1.20 -10.98 -2.81
CA ASN A 27 2.27 -10.08 -2.40
C ASN A 27 2.19 -8.78 -3.23
N THR A 28 2.91 -7.77 -2.78
CA THR A 28 2.96 -6.44 -3.39
C THR A 28 3.48 -6.45 -4.83
N GLU A 29 4.26 -7.45 -5.22
CA GLU A 29 4.78 -7.57 -6.59
C GLU A 29 3.70 -8.02 -7.57
N GLU A 30 2.98 -9.10 -7.23
CA GLU A 30 1.81 -9.57 -8.00
C GLU A 30 0.76 -8.46 -8.08
N GLU A 31 0.48 -7.79 -6.97
CA GLU A 31 -0.46 -6.67 -6.91
C GLU A 31 -0.06 -5.54 -7.86
N SER A 32 1.20 -5.10 -7.81
CA SER A 32 1.67 -4.01 -8.66
C SER A 32 1.63 -4.37 -10.15
N ALA A 33 1.86 -5.64 -10.48
CA ALA A 33 1.74 -6.15 -11.84
C ALA A 33 0.28 -6.15 -12.31
N GLU A 34 -0.67 -6.56 -11.48
CA GLU A 34 -2.11 -6.53 -11.79
C GLU A 34 -2.64 -5.11 -11.98
N VAL A 35 -2.22 -4.16 -11.14
CA VAL A 35 -2.54 -2.73 -11.30
C VAL A 35 -2.03 -2.20 -12.64
N TYR A 36 -0.78 -2.51 -12.97
CA TYR A 36 -0.18 -2.11 -14.25
C TYR A 36 -0.95 -2.70 -15.44
N GLU A 37 -1.35 -3.97 -15.36
CA GLU A 37 -2.11 -4.64 -16.41
C GLU A 37 -3.49 -3.99 -16.60
N ALA A 38 -4.19 -3.69 -15.51
CA ALA A 38 -5.47 -2.99 -15.55
C ALA A 38 -5.34 -1.59 -16.19
N LEU A 39 -4.32 -0.82 -15.82
CA LEU A 39 -4.04 0.48 -16.42
C LEU A 39 -3.68 0.37 -17.91
N SER A 40 -2.88 -0.63 -18.27
CA SER A 40 -2.47 -0.87 -19.66
C SER A 40 -3.68 -1.18 -20.54
N GLN A 41 -4.60 -2.01 -20.05
CA GLN A 41 -5.86 -2.29 -20.74
C GLN A 41 -6.75 -1.04 -20.83
N PHE A 42 -6.87 -0.28 -19.73
CA PHE A 42 -7.63 0.98 -19.72
C PHE A 42 -7.12 1.95 -20.79
N PHE A 43 -5.82 2.20 -20.84
CA PHE A 43 -5.24 3.12 -21.85
C PHE A 43 -5.25 2.55 -23.26
N THR A 44 -5.31 1.23 -23.43
CA THR A 44 -5.54 0.61 -24.74
C THR A 44 -6.97 0.87 -25.23
N LEU A 45 -7.96 0.80 -24.35
CA LEU A 45 -9.36 1.11 -24.67
C LEU A 45 -9.60 2.61 -24.86
N PHE A 46 -8.85 3.45 -24.14
CA PHE A 46 -8.99 4.90 -24.18
C PHE A 46 -7.65 5.60 -24.50
N PRO A 47 -7.15 5.46 -25.74
CA PRO A 47 -5.82 5.93 -26.13
C PRO A 47 -5.67 7.46 -26.08
N ASP A 48 -6.77 8.22 -26.14
CA ASP A 48 -6.71 9.67 -26.01
C ASP A 48 -6.31 10.12 -24.61
N TYR A 49 -6.63 9.35 -23.56
CA TYR A 49 -6.17 9.63 -22.20
C TYR A 49 -4.71 9.24 -21.98
N ALA A 50 -4.15 8.32 -22.77
CA ALA A 50 -2.76 7.88 -22.62
C ALA A 50 -1.74 9.01 -22.89
N LYS A 51 -2.17 10.05 -23.64
CA LYS A 51 -1.35 11.24 -23.93
C LYS A 51 -1.30 12.22 -22.76
N ASN A 52 -2.26 12.15 -21.83
CA ASN A 52 -2.33 13.07 -20.70
C ASN A 52 -1.26 12.75 -19.68
N ASP A 53 -0.90 13.74 -18.88
CA ASP A 53 -0.05 13.51 -17.71
C ASP A 53 -0.79 12.63 -16.70
N PHE A 54 -0.17 11.51 -16.35
CA PHE A 54 -0.71 10.54 -15.42
C PHE A 54 -0.03 10.69 -14.05
N TYR A 55 -0.84 10.75 -13.00
CA TYR A 55 -0.38 10.81 -11.61
C TYR A 55 -1.05 9.69 -10.82
N LEU A 56 -0.25 8.93 -10.06
CA LEU A 56 -0.78 7.93 -9.13
C LEU A 56 -1.03 8.59 -7.78
N ALA A 57 -2.29 8.68 -7.37
CA ALA A 57 -2.65 9.22 -6.06
C ALA A 57 -3.35 8.17 -5.19
N GLY A 58 -3.14 8.25 -3.87
CA GLY A 58 -3.77 7.34 -2.90
C GLY A 58 -3.80 7.91 -1.49
N GLU A 59 -4.52 7.22 -0.62
CA GLU A 59 -4.65 7.57 0.80
C GLU A 59 -4.52 6.30 1.64
N LEU A 60 -3.87 6.42 2.80
CA LEU A 60 -3.63 5.31 3.73
C LEU A 60 -2.99 4.11 3.01
N GLY A 61 -3.39 2.87 3.31
CA GLY A 61 -2.69 1.62 2.95
C GLY A 61 -2.15 1.48 1.51
N VAL A 62 -2.65 2.24 0.54
CA VAL A 62 -2.11 2.29 -0.84
C VAL A 62 -0.69 2.89 -0.89
N ALA A 63 -0.32 3.73 0.07
CA ALA A 63 0.95 4.44 0.08
C ALA A 63 2.17 3.52 0.17
N ASP A 64 2.09 2.39 0.89
CA ASP A 64 3.20 1.44 0.98
C ASP A 64 3.45 0.72 -0.36
N HIS A 65 2.37 0.44 -1.11
CA HIS A 65 2.44 -0.26 -2.40
C HIS A 65 2.77 0.68 -3.57
N ALA A 66 2.44 1.96 -3.45
CA ALA A 66 2.49 2.87 -4.58
C ALA A 66 3.88 3.13 -5.18
N PRO A 67 4.99 3.20 -4.39
CA PRO A 67 6.33 3.22 -4.96
C PRO A 67 6.59 2.01 -5.86
N ARG A 68 6.09 0.82 -5.49
CA ARG A 68 6.24 -0.38 -6.31
C ARG A 68 5.42 -0.30 -7.59
N ILE A 69 4.17 0.16 -7.52
CA ILE A 69 3.32 0.37 -8.71
C ILE A 69 4.00 1.35 -9.68
N VAL A 70 4.52 2.47 -9.18
CA VAL A 70 5.26 3.46 -9.98
C VAL A 70 6.49 2.84 -10.62
N SER A 71 7.27 2.04 -9.88
CA SER A 71 8.42 1.32 -10.43
C SER A 71 8.01 0.38 -11.56
N VAL A 72 6.95 -0.41 -11.37
CA VAL A 72 6.46 -1.34 -12.41
C VAL A 72 6.02 -0.60 -13.67
N ILE A 73 5.33 0.55 -13.54
CA ILE A 73 4.97 1.38 -14.69
C ILE A 73 6.22 1.92 -15.40
N HIS A 74 7.19 2.42 -14.63
CA HIS A 74 8.44 2.95 -15.16
C HIS A 74 9.23 1.89 -15.94
N ASP A 75 9.47 0.73 -15.33
CA ASP A 75 10.24 -0.37 -15.92
C ASP A 75 9.57 -0.91 -17.19
N ASN A 76 8.24 -1.01 -17.20
CA ASN A 76 7.54 -1.48 -18.39
C ASN A 76 7.47 -0.42 -19.49
N ASN A 77 7.44 0.86 -19.16
CA ASN A 77 7.55 1.94 -20.14
C ASN A 77 8.90 1.92 -20.90
N GLU A 78 9.99 1.54 -20.23
CA GLU A 78 11.31 1.41 -20.85
C GLU A 78 11.40 0.26 -21.86
N LYS A 79 10.57 -0.77 -21.70
CA LYS A 79 10.49 -1.92 -22.64
C LYS A 79 9.79 -1.59 -23.95
N GLY A 80 9.29 -0.37 -24.13
CA GLY A 80 8.63 0.07 -25.36
C GLY A 80 7.26 -0.58 -25.59
N PRO A 81 6.30 -0.44 -24.66
CA PRO A 81 4.97 -1.02 -24.82
C PRO A 81 4.22 -0.32 -25.95
N LYS A 82 3.20 -1.00 -26.51
CA LYS A 82 2.33 -0.43 -27.56
C LYS A 82 1.63 0.85 -27.10
N VAL A 83 1.22 0.89 -25.83
CA VAL A 83 0.63 2.06 -25.18
C VAL A 83 1.48 2.38 -23.96
N LYS A 84 2.08 3.58 -23.96
CA LYS A 84 2.92 4.07 -22.88
C LYS A 84 2.06 4.84 -21.88
N ILE A 85 2.21 4.55 -20.59
CA ILE A 85 1.56 5.32 -19.53
C ILE A 85 2.42 6.55 -19.27
N ASN A 86 1.92 7.77 -19.54
CA ASN A 86 2.68 9.01 -19.37
C ASN A 86 2.75 9.44 -17.89
N LEU A 87 3.40 8.61 -17.07
CA LEU A 87 3.59 8.83 -15.64
C LEU A 87 4.46 10.06 -15.36
N LYS A 88 3.94 11.00 -14.58
CA LYS A 88 4.63 12.24 -14.17
C LYS A 88 4.94 12.32 -12.68
N GLY A 89 4.20 11.59 -11.85
CA GLY A 89 4.46 11.60 -10.42
C GLY A 89 3.42 10.83 -9.63
N MET A 90 3.54 10.96 -8.32
CA MET A 90 2.67 10.30 -7.37
C MET A 90 2.40 11.20 -6.16
N MET A 91 1.24 11.02 -5.51
CA MET A 91 0.82 11.83 -4.36
C MET A 91 0.09 10.96 -3.33
N PHE A 92 0.49 11.03 -2.06
CA PHE A 92 -0.14 10.23 -1.00
C PHE A 92 -0.55 11.08 0.20
N GLY A 93 -1.79 10.87 0.64
CA GLY A 93 -2.30 11.38 1.90
C GLY A 93 -2.07 10.38 3.04
N SER A 94 -1.54 10.86 4.16
CA SER A 94 -1.35 10.09 5.40
C SER A 94 -0.60 8.75 5.23
N PRO A 95 0.57 8.73 4.57
CA PRO A 95 1.26 7.50 4.27
C PRO A 95 1.93 6.88 5.51
N ILE A 96 1.88 5.56 5.62
CA ILE A 96 2.69 4.78 6.57
C ILE A 96 3.78 4.10 5.75
N PHE A 97 4.98 4.68 5.73
CA PHE A 97 6.13 4.18 4.95
C PHE A 97 7.15 3.45 5.81
N ILE A 98 7.42 3.97 7.02
CA ILE A 98 8.52 3.51 7.87
C ILE A 98 8.01 3.46 9.30
N MET A 99 7.42 2.31 9.65
CA MET A 99 6.87 2.05 10.97
C MET A 99 7.86 2.41 12.11
N PRO A 100 9.18 2.12 12.01
CA PRO A 100 10.12 2.50 13.06
C PRO A 100 10.30 4.01 13.30
N VAL A 101 10.00 4.84 12.30
CA VAL A 101 10.12 6.30 12.36
C VAL A 101 8.76 6.93 12.71
N GLN A 102 7.66 6.21 12.45
CA GLN A 102 6.29 6.71 12.58
C GLN A 102 5.57 6.21 13.84
N LEU A 103 6.09 5.21 14.54
CA LEU A 103 5.58 4.70 15.82
C LEU A 103 5.87 5.68 16.97
N HIS A 104 5.08 6.75 17.04
CA HIS A 104 5.08 7.70 18.15
C HIS A 104 3.64 8.12 18.52
N PHE A 105 2.70 7.19 18.39
CA PHE A 105 1.28 7.38 18.67
C PHE A 105 1.02 7.75 20.12
N GLY A 106 1.70 7.12 21.09
CA GLY A 106 1.54 7.44 22.51
C GLY A 106 1.83 8.92 22.80
N LYS A 107 2.99 9.39 22.35
CA LYS A 107 3.38 10.81 22.47
C LYS A 107 2.46 11.74 21.66
N TYR A 108 2.07 11.34 20.45
CA TYR A 108 1.21 12.12 19.59
C TYR A 108 -0.18 12.34 20.22
N PHE A 109 -0.83 11.28 20.68
CA PHE A 109 -2.15 11.36 21.32
C PHE A 109 -2.12 12.13 22.64
N TYR A 110 -1.06 11.96 23.44
CA TYR A 110 -0.88 12.71 24.69
C TYR A 110 -0.76 14.22 24.43
N ASN A 111 0.06 14.62 23.45
CA ASN A 111 0.25 16.03 23.12
C ASN A 111 -1.02 16.69 22.54
N MET A 112 -1.93 15.90 21.97
CA MET A 112 -3.24 16.38 21.53
C MET A 112 -4.29 16.41 22.66
N GLY A 113 -3.95 15.93 23.86
CA GLY A 113 -4.87 15.83 24.99
C GLY A 113 -5.94 14.74 24.84
N LEU A 114 -5.71 13.75 23.97
CA LEU A 114 -6.64 12.63 23.75
C LEU A 114 -6.50 11.52 24.79
N ILE A 115 -5.34 11.43 25.43
CA ILE A 115 -5.02 10.41 26.43
C ILE A 115 -4.27 11.04 27.61
N ASP A 116 -4.31 10.37 28.76
CA ASP A 116 -3.54 10.75 29.93
C ASP A 116 -2.11 10.15 29.92
N GLU A 117 -1.36 10.44 30.98
CA GLU A 117 0.04 10.01 31.14
C GLU A 117 0.17 8.49 31.30
N GLU A 118 -0.76 7.84 32.00
CA GLU A 118 -0.74 6.38 32.16
C GLU A 118 -0.96 5.68 30.82
N GLN A 119 -1.92 6.16 30.04
CA GLN A 119 -2.21 5.67 28.69
C GLN A 119 -1.06 5.92 27.71
N ARG A 120 -0.40 7.08 27.80
CA ARG A 120 0.80 7.38 27.00
C ARG A 120 1.89 6.35 27.27
N ASP A 121 2.18 6.08 28.53
CA ASP A 121 3.27 5.18 28.92
C ASP A 121 2.96 3.73 28.53
N MET A 122 1.70 3.30 28.64
CA MET A 122 1.25 2.00 28.14
C MET A 122 1.47 1.86 26.62
N ILE A 123 1.03 2.84 25.84
CA ILE A 123 1.19 2.80 24.37
C ILE A 123 2.66 2.83 23.99
N SER A 124 3.47 3.67 24.62
CA SER A 124 4.90 3.75 24.32
C SER A 124 5.67 2.47 24.69
N ALA A 125 5.25 1.75 25.74
CA ALA A 125 5.81 0.44 26.04
C ALA A 125 5.52 -0.60 24.95
N GLU A 126 4.31 -0.59 24.35
CA GLU A 126 3.99 -1.47 23.22
C GLU A 126 4.75 -1.06 21.94
N GLU A 127 4.89 0.24 21.68
CA GLU A 127 5.70 0.77 20.57
C GLU A 127 7.14 0.24 20.65
N GLU A 128 7.76 0.25 21.85
CA GLU A 128 9.11 -0.27 22.06
C GLU A 128 9.23 -1.77 21.76
N LYS A 129 8.23 -2.58 22.11
CA LYS A 129 8.21 -4.02 21.79
C LYS A 129 8.16 -4.24 20.28
N VAL A 130 7.27 -3.53 19.58
CA VAL A 130 7.15 -3.62 18.12
C VAL A 130 8.46 -3.20 17.46
N LEU A 131 9.09 -2.11 17.92
CA LEU A 131 10.38 -1.65 17.42
C LEU A 131 11.50 -2.67 17.63
N ALA A 132 11.51 -3.37 18.77
CA ALA A 132 12.46 -4.45 19.02
C ALA A 132 12.28 -5.62 18.06
N LEU A 133 11.03 -6.06 17.83
CA LEU A 133 10.72 -7.14 16.89
C LEU A 133 11.08 -6.78 15.45
N ILE A 134 10.85 -5.53 15.02
CA ILE A 134 11.27 -5.06 13.70
C ILE A 134 12.79 -5.09 13.56
N LYS A 135 13.55 -4.65 14.59
CA LYS A 135 15.03 -4.73 14.59
C LYS A 135 15.53 -6.17 14.46
N GLU A 136 14.82 -7.13 15.07
CA GLU A 136 15.11 -8.56 14.96
C GLU A 136 14.61 -9.20 13.65
N LYS A 137 14.00 -8.42 12.74
CA LYS A 137 13.37 -8.89 11.49
C LYS A 137 12.22 -9.88 11.71
N LYS A 138 11.61 -9.91 12.90
CA LYS A 138 10.44 -10.73 13.23
C LYS A 138 9.16 -10.00 12.83
N LEU A 139 9.00 -9.76 11.53
CA LEU A 139 7.94 -8.88 11.01
C LEU A 139 6.52 -9.41 11.22
N LYS A 140 6.33 -10.74 11.27
CA LYS A 140 5.03 -11.33 11.58
C LYS A 140 4.62 -11.05 13.02
N GLU A 141 5.51 -11.31 13.97
CA GLU A 141 5.28 -11.05 15.39
C GLU A 141 5.16 -9.55 15.68
N ALA A 142 5.82 -8.69 14.91
CA ALA A 142 5.68 -7.23 15.03
C ALA A 142 4.34 -6.69 14.49
N HIS A 143 3.64 -7.48 13.66
CA HIS A 143 2.36 -7.12 13.07
C HIS A 143 1.18 -7.60 13.93
N ASP A 144 1.34 -8.70 14.66
CA ASP A 144 0.32 -9.32 15.52
C ASP A 144 0.20 -8.61 16.88
#